data_AF-A0A4Q7E418-F1
#
_entry.id   AF-A0A4Q7E418-F1
#
_cell.length_a   1.000
_cell.length_b   1.000
_cell.length_c   1.000
_cell.angle_alpha   90.00
_cell.angle_beta   90.00
_cell.angle_gamma   90.00
#
_symmetry.space_group_name_H-M   'P 1'
#
loop_
_entity.id
_entity.type
_entity.pdbx_description
1 polymer ?
#
loop_
_entity_poly.entity_id
_entity_poly.type
_entity_poly.pdbx_seq_one_letter_code
_entity_poly.pdbx_strand_id
1 'polypeptide(L)' 'MSDRLVLSLTSPILTYDEYARLQGQKVKDVVNAVASGRLPTYTPPCAPHENPARVKKYINMVALYAEAAKAANLDFQI' A
#
# COMPACT_ATOMS: atom_id res chain seq x y z
N MET A 1 -2.75 7.87 27.70
CA MET A 1 -3.73 8.22 26.66
C MET A 1 -3.09 7.86 25.34
N SER A 2 -3.70 6.96 24.56
CA SER A 2 -3.23 6.71 23.19
C SER A 2 -3.73 7.84 22.32
N ASP A 3 -2.82 8.51 21.62
CA ASP A 3 -3.22 9.49 20.61
C ASP A 3 -3.86 8.72 19.45
N ARG A 4 -5.04 9.19 19.02
CA ARG A 4 -5.86 8.51 18.02
C ARG A 4 -5.80 9.26 16.70
N LEU A 5 -5.47 8.55 15.62
CA LEU A 5 -5.42 9.10 14.28
C LEU A 5 -6.59 8.58 13.45
N VAL A 6 -7.47 9.49 13.01
CA VAL A 6 -8.58 9.18 12.09
C VAL A 6 -8.23 9.71 10.70
N LEU A 7 -8.10 8.82 9.72
CA LEU A 7 -7.77 9.16 8.34
C LEU A 7 -8.90 8.74 7.40
N SER A 8 -9.44 9.68 6.63
CA SER A 8 -10.34 9.37 5.52
C SER A 8 -9.52 9.08 4.27
N LEU A 9 -9.50 7.81 3.85
CA LEU A 9 -8.77 7.36 2.67
C LEU A 9 -9.69 7.34 1.45
N THR A 10 -9.49 8.27 0.51
CA THR A 10 -10.28 8.34 -0.73
C THR A 10 -10.03 7.13 -1.64
N SER A 11 -8.81 6.59 -1.60
CA SER A 11 -8.40 5.44 -2.40
C SER A 11 -7.54 4.49 -1.54
N PRO A 12 -8.11 3.43 -0.95
CA PRO A 12 -7.38 2.51 -0.08
C PRO A 12 -6.35 1.66 -0.85
N ILE A 13 -6.54 1.53 -2.17
CA ILE A 13 -5.69 0.75 -3.07
C ILE A 13 -5.27 1.65 -4.23
N LEU A 14 -3.97 1.71 -4.53
CA LEU A 14 -3.42 2.56 -5.58
C LEU A 14 -2.63 1.76 -6.62
N THR A 15 -2.63 2.23 -7.86
CA THR A 15 -1.65 1.78 -8.85
C THR A 15 -0.25 2.28 -8.48
N TYR A 16 0.79 1.67 -9.04
CA TYR A 16 2.16 2.16 -8.82
C TYR A 16 2.37 3.55 -9.40
N ASP A 17 1.74 3.84 -10.53
CA ASP A 17 1.78 5.16 -11.18
C ASP A 17 1.17 6.24 -10.28
N GLU A 18 -0.01 5.96 -9.71
CA GLU A 18 -0.70 6.92 -8.86
C GLU A 18 0.04 7.13 -7.53
N TYR A 19 0.57 6.06 -6.94
CA TYR A 19 1.43 6.16 -5.75
C TYR A 19 2.70 6.97 -6.05
N ALA A 20 3.37 6.71 -7.18
CA ALA A 20 4.55 7.44 -7.60
C ALA A 20 4.25 8.93 -7.78
N ARG A 21 3.12 9.25 -8.43
CA ARG A 21 2.63 10.62 -8.66
C ARG A 21 2.41 11.37 -7.34
N LEU A 22 1.73 10.73 -6.37
CA LEU A 22 1.45 11.34 -5.07
C LEU A 22 2.73 11.59 -4.24
N GLN A 23 3.72 10.72 -4.37
CA GLN A 23 4.97 10.81 -3.62
C GLN A 23 6.07 11.62 -4.34
N GLY A 24 5.82 12.08 -5.57
CA GLY A 24 6.84 12.74 -6.39
C GLY A 24 8.02 11.83 -6.76
N GLN A 25 7.80 10.52 -6.84
CA GLN A 25 8.83 9.52 -7.13
C GLN A 25 8.70 8.97 -8.55
N LYS A 26 9.74 8.31 -9.06
CA LYS A 26 9.64 7.57 -10.33
C LYS A 26 8.98 6.22 -10.08
N VAL A 27 8.16 5.78 -11.01
CA VAL A 27 7.48 4.46 -10.95
C VAL A 27 8.48 3.33 -10.76
N LYS A 28 9.67 3.42 -11.36
CA LYS A 28 10.75 2.44 -11.19
C LYS A 28 11.17 2.29 -9.71
N ASP A 29 11.20 3.38 -8.95
CA ASP A 29 11.58 3.35 -7.54
C ASP A 29 10.49 2.68 -6.69
N VAL A 30 9.22 2.92 -7.04
CA VAL A 30 8.08 2.23 -6.44
C VAL A 30 8.12 0.73 -6.72
N VAL A 31 8.39 0.33 -7.96
CA VAL A 31 8.55 -1.09 -8.36
C VAL A 31 9.68 -1.74 -7.56
N ASN A 32 10.82 -1.08 -7.44
CA ASN A 32 11.95 -1.58 -6.65
C ASN A 32 11.60 -1.69 -5.16
N ALA A 33 10.89 -0.71 -4.60
CA ALA A 33 10.44 -0.73 -3.21
C ALA A 33 9.48 -1.90 -2.94
N VAL A 34 8.54 -2.16 -3.86
CA VAL A 34 7.66 -3.34 -3.79
C VAL A 34 8.47 -4.64 -3.89
N ALA A 35 9.39 -4.74 -4.86
CA ALA A 35 10.21 -5.94 -5.04
C ALA A 35 11.07 -6.23 -3.80
N SER A 36 11.53 -5.19 -3.10
CA SER A 36 12.26 -5.30 -1.82
C SER A 36 11.36 -5.55 -0.60
N GLY A 37 10.03 -5.63 -0.75
CA GLY A 37 9.09 -5.81 0.35
C GLY A 37 8.91 -4.57 1.25
N ARG A 38 9.37 -3.39 0.82
CA ARG A 38 9.26 -2.14 1.60
C ARG A 38 7.88 -1.48 1.51
N LEU A 39 7.10 -1.82 0.48
CA LEU A 39 5.74 -1.31 0.31
C LEU A 39 4.75 -2.48 0.40
N PRO A 40 3.71 -2.36 1.24
CA PRO A 40 2.66 -3.37 1.31
C PRO A 40 1.84 -3.35 0.03
N THR A 41 1.53 -4.55 -0.48
CA THR A 41 0.79 -4.70 -1.74
C THR A 41 -0.51 -5.47 -1.57
N TYR A 42 -1.47 -5.14 -2.41
CA TYR A 42 -2.68 -5.91 -2.63
C TYR A 42 -2.59 -6.60 -3.99
N THR A 43 -2.81 -7.90 -3.99
CA THR A 43 -2.96 -8.70 -5.22
C THR A 43 -4.42 -9.13 -5.31
N PRO A 44 -5.15 -8.75 -6.36
CA PRO A 44 -6.51 -9.22 -6.57
C PRO A 44 -6.55 -10.74 -6.67
N PRO A 45 -7.66 -11.38 -6.25
CA PRO A 45 -7.84 -12.81 -6.42
C PRO A 45 -7.71 -13.19 -7.90
N CYS A 46 -6.86 -14.16 -8.19
CA CYS A 46 -6.62 -14.68 -9.53
C CYS A 46 -7.57 -15.85 -9.80
N ALA A 47 -8.00 -16.01 -11.05
CA ALA A 47 -8.72 -17.23 -11.40
C ALA A 47 -7.81 -18.47 -11.21
N PRO A 48 -8.35 -19.68 -10.98
CA PRO A 48 -7.53 -20.87 -10.68
C PRO A 48 -6.50 -21.25 -11.76
N HIS A 49 -6.69 -20.77 -12.99
CA HIS A 49 -5.82 -21.01 -14.14
C HIS A 49 -4.82 -19.88 -14.41
N GLU A 50 -4.91 -18.76 -13.69
CA GLU A 50 -4.00 -17.63 -13.84
C GLU A 50 -2.79 -17.78 -12.93
N ASN A 51 -1.61 -17.36 -13.40
CA ASN A 51 -0.41 -17.34 -12.59
C ASN A 51 -0.43 -16.13 -11.64
N PRO A 52 -0.50 -16.33 -10.30
CA PRO A 52 -0.57 -15.22 -9.34
C PRO A 52 0.65 -14.28 -9.40
N ALA A 53 1.81 -14.78 -9.83
CA ALA A 53 3.02 -13.97 -9.97
C ALA A 53 2.93 -12.95 -11.12
N ARG A 54 2.04 -13.19 -12.10
CA ARG A 54 1.82 -12.29 -13.25
C ARG A 54 0.64 -11.34 -13.05
N VAL A 55 -0.11 -11.50 -11.96
CA VAL A 55 -1.24 -10.63 -11.67
C VAL A 55 -0.76 -9.26 -11.23
N LYS A 56 -1.46 -8.23 -11.73
CA LYS A 56 -1.15 -6.84 -11.45
C LYS A 56 -1.31 -6.60 -9.94
N LYS A 57 -0.24 -6.11 -9.34
CA LYS A 57 -0.17 -5.74 -7.93
C LYS A 57 -0.44 -4.25 -7.77
N TYR A 58 -1.01 -3.90 -6.62
CA TYR A 58 -1.36 -2.54 -6.24
C TYR A 58 -0.75 -2.21 -4.88
N ILE A 59 -0.57 -0.93 -4.57
CA ILE A 59 -0.14 -0.51 -3.24
C ILE A 59 -1.34 -0.55 -2.29
N ASN A 60 -1.17 -1.18 -1.14
CA ASN A 60 -2.17 -1.22 -0.08
C ASN A 60 -1.94 -0.06 0.90
N MET A 61 -2.66 1.04 0.71
CA MET A 61 -2.49 2.24 1.54
C MET A 61 -2.96 2.00 2.98
N VAL A 62 -3.99 1.18 3.17
CA VAL A 62 -4.50 0.80 4.50
C VAL A 62 -3.40 0.15 5.33
N ALA A 63 -2.74 -0.86 4.76
CA ALA A 63 -1.63 -1.53 5.43
C ALA A 63 -0.45 -0.57 5.68
N LEU A 64 -0.17 0.32 4.74
CA LEU A 64 0.90 1.32 4.89
C LEU A 64 0.64 2.25 6.08
N TYR A 65 -0.58 2.79 6.20
CA TYR A 65 -0.94 3.67 7.32
C TYR A 65 -1.05 2.92 8.64
N ALA A 66 -1.50 1.66 8.64
CA ALA A 66 -1.54 0.82 9.83
C ALA A 66 -0.13 0.56 10.39
N GLU A 67 0.84 0.23 9.52
CA GLU A 67 2.25 0.07 9.90
C GLU A 67 2.84 1.38 10.45
N ALA A 68 2.55 2.51 9.80
CA ALA A 68 3.00 3.83 10.25
C ALA A 68 2.42 4.21 11.62
N ALA A 69 1.12 3.97 11.83
CA ALA A 69 0.45 4.22 13.11
C ALA A 69 1.04 3.35 14.23
N LYS A 70 1.27 2.06 13.95
CA LYS A 70 1.93 1.14 14.89
C LYS A 70 3.33 1.61 15.27
N ALA A 71 4.14 2.04 14.29
CA ALA A 71 5.47 2.58 14.54
C ALA A 71 5.44 3.88 15.38
N ALA A 72 4.38 4.67 15.25
CA ALA A 72 4.14 5.89 16.03
C ALA A 72 3.40 5.64 17.37
N ASN A 73 3.08 4.38 17.70
CA ASN A 73 2.30 4.00 18.89
C ASN A 73 0.92 4.68 18.96
N LEU A 74 0.26 4.80 17.80
CA LEU A 74 -1.07 5.38 17.62
C LEU A 74 -2.11 4.30 17.38
N ASP A 75 -3.32 4.52 17.91
CA ASP A 75 -4.47 3.69 17.56
C ASP A 75 -4.98 4.07 16.17
N PHE A 76 -5.03 3.10 15.26
CA PHE A 76 -5.45 3.27 13.87
C PHE A 76 -6.88 2.78 13.65
N GLN A 77 -7.74 3.66 13.13
CA GLN A 77 -9.10 3.32 12.72
C GLN A 77 -9.41 3.97 11.37
N ILE A 78 -9.96 3.17 10.46
CA ILE A 78 -10.53 3.59 9.18
C ILE A 78 -12.04 3.58 9.28
#